data_AF-A0A238HFK8-F1
#
_entry.id   AF-A0A238HFK8-F1
#
_cell.length_a   1.000
_cell.length_b   1.000
_cell.length_c   1.000
_cell.angle_alpha   90.00
_cell.angle_beta   90.00
_cell.angle_gamma   90.00
#
_symmetry.space_group_name_H-M   'P 1'
#
loop_
_entity.id
_entity.type
_entity.pdbx_description
1 polymer ?
#
loop_
_entity_poly.entity_id
_entity_poly.type
_entity_poly.pdbx_seq_one_letter_code
_entity_poly.pdbx_strand_id
1 'polypeptide(L)' 'MSSENINRASNKKGVSPIVNVRVPVQNKDIICRAAELSGMPIAAFIRMAAIDRAYEVVKARTAV' A
#
# COMPACT_ATOMS: atom_id res chain seq x y z
N MET A 1 -4.59 -19.58 -23.05
CA MET A 1 -3.85 -18.63 -22.18
C MET A 1 -4.29 -18.93 -20.75
N SER A 2 -3.37 -19.35 -19.89
CA SER A 2 -3.69 -19.79 -18.52
C SER A 2 -3.83 -18.57 -17.61
N SER A 3 -4.95 -18.45 -16.90
CA SER A 3 -5.13 -17.46 -15.83
C SER A 3 -5.02 -18.20 -14.50
N GLU A 4 -3.90 -18.04 -13.80
CA GLU A 4 -3.76 -18.55 -12.44
C GLU A 4 -4.42 -17.58 -11.44
N ASN A 5 -5.33 -18.14 -10.63
CA ASN A 5 -6.09 -17.41 -9.63
C ASN A 5 -5.29 -17.32 -8.32
N ILE A 6 -4.82 -16.12 -7.95
CA ILE A 6 -3.92 -15.88 -6.80
C ILE A 6 -4.67 -15.80 -5.46
N ASN A 7 -6.00 -15.97 -5.45
CA ASN A 7 -6.82 -15.72 -4.27
C ASN A 7 -7.15 -16.99 -3.47
N ARG A 8 -6.17 -17.51 -2.72
CA ARG A 8 -6.46 -18.32 -1.53
C ARG A 8 -6.49 -17.42 -0.29
N ALA A 9 -7.60 -16.71 -0.10
CA ALA A 9 -7.84 -15.92 1.11
C ALA A 9 -8.11 -16.86 2.30
N SER A 10 -7.09 -17.09 3.13
CA SER A 10 -7.23 -17.79 4.41
C SER A 10 -7.70 -16.79 5.47
N ASN A 11 -8.98 -16.87 5.88
CA ASN A 11 -9.53 -16.01 6.93
C ASN A 11 -9.28 -16.63 8.32
N LYS A 12 -8.02 -16.60 8.79
CA LYS A 12 -7.68 -16.88 10.20
C LYS A 12 -7.69 -15.55 10.97
N LYS A 13 -8.27 -15.55 12.18
CA LYS A 13 -8.19 -14.42 13.13
C LYS A 13 -6.74 -13.93 13.21
N GLY A 14 -6.48 -12.66 12.88
CA GLY A 14 -5.13 -12.06 12.85
C GLY A 14 -4.63 -11.63 11.47
N VAL A 15 -5.41 -11.79 10.40
CA VAL A 15 -5.05 -11.25 9.08
C VAL A 15 -5.57 -9.82 8.95
N SER A 16 -4.65 -8.85 8.82
CA SER A 16 -4.98 -7.45 8.54
C SER A 16 -5.83 -7.36 7.27
N PRO A 17 -6.86 -6.49 7.23
CA PRO A 17 -7.72 -6.34 6.06
C PRO A 17 -6.88 -6.00 4.82
N ILE A 18 -7.17 -6.68 3.71
CA ILE A 18 -6.49 -6.45 2.43
C ILE A 18 -7.04 -5.14 1.85
N VAL A 19 -6.17 -4.15 1.66
CA VAL A 19 -6.51 -2.88 1.00
C VAL A 19 -6.20 -2.99 -0.48
N ASN A 20 -7.25 -3.00 -1.31
CA ASN A 20 -7.13 -2.96 -2.76
C ASN A 20 -7.17 -1.52 -3.27
N VAL A 21 -6.14 -1.11 -4.00
CA VAL A 21 -6.02 0.25 -4.56
C VAL A 21 -5.91 0.18 -6.08
N ARG A 22 -6.71 0.98 -6.78
CA ARG A 22 -6.54 1.20 -8.23
C ARG A 22 -5.67 2.44 -8.43
N VAL A 23 -4.52 2.24 -9.06
CA VAL A 23 -3.58 3.32 -9.39
C VAL A 23 -3.67 3.61 -10.89
N PRO A 24 -3.89 4.86 -11.32
CA PRO A 24 -3.81 5.24 -12.73
C PRO A 24 -2.45 4.88 -13.32
N VAL A 25 -2.40 4.44 -14.58
CA VAL A 25 -1.16 3.97 -15.23
C VAL A 25 -0.04 5.01 -15.17
N GLN A 26 -0.39 6.29 -15.35
CA GLN A 26 0.55 7.41 -15.28
C GLN A 26 1.25 7.54 -13.92
N ASN A 27 0.58 7.15 -12.84
CA ASN A 27 1.13 7.23 -11.48
C ASN A 27 1.88 5.96 -11.08
N LYS A 28 1.69 4.86 -11.82
CA LYS A 28 2.33 3.58 -11.52
C LYS A 28 3.85 3.70 -11.62
N ASP A 29 4.37 4.31 -12.68
CA ASP A 29 5.81 4.40 -12.91
C ASP A 29 6.51 5.24 -11.84
N ILE A 30 5.87 6.32 -11.40
CA ILE A 30 6.37 7.18 -10.31
C ILE A 30 6.44 6.38 -9.00
N ILE A 31 5.40 5.62 -8.69
CA ILE A 31 5.35 4.81 -7.46
C ILE A 31 6.36 3.66 -7.51
N CYS A 32 6.50 2.98 -8.65
CA CYS A 32 7.51 1.93 -8.84
C CYS A 32 8.91 2.49 -8.59
N ARG A 33 9.24 3.61 -9.24
CA ARG A 33 10.56 4.24 -9.10
C ARG A 33 10.82 4.74 -7.68
N ALA A 34 9.82 5.30 -7.01
CA ALA A 34 9.95 5.73 -5.61
C ALA A 34 10.18 4.55 -4.66
N ALA A 35 9.50 3.43 -4.90
CA ALA A 35 9.69 2.20 -4.14
C ALA A 35 11.10 1.62 -4.35
N GLU A 36 11.58 1.59 -5.60
CA GLU A 36 12.95 1.18 -5.96
C GLU A 36 14.01 2.05 -5.28
N LEU A 37 13.87 3.37 -5.33
CA LEU A 37 14.78 4.32 -4.67
C LEU A 37 14.80 4.14 -3.15
N SER A 38 13.69 3.70 -2.58
CA SER A 38 13.57 3.42 -1.15
C SER A 38 14.05 2.01 -0.76
N GLY A 39 14.47 1.19 -1.73
CA GLY A 39 14.87 -0.20 -1.51
C GLY A 39 13.72 -1.10 -1.00
N MET A 40 12.47 -0.69 -1.20
CA MET A 40 11.30 -1.37 -0.67
C MET A 40 10.43 -1.96 -1.79
N PRO A 41 9.80 -3.14 -1.57
CA PRO A 41 8.72 -3.60 -2.44
C PRO A 41 7.60 -2.57 -2.53
N ILE A 42 6.99 -2.40 -3.71
CA ILE A 42 5.94 -1.39 -3.95
C ILE A 42 4.82 -1.44 -2.89
N ALA A 43 4.34 -2.62 -2.55
CA ALA A 43 3.29 -2.77 -1.54
C ALA A 43 3.76 -2.37 -0.11
N ALA A 44 5.03 -2.58 0.21
CA ALA A 44 5.59 -2.11 1.48
C ALA A 44 5.75 -0.59 1.47
N PHE A 45 6.27 -0.02 0.38
CA PHE A 45 6.39 1.42 0.19
C PHE A 45 5.05 2.14 0.34
N ILE A 46 4.00 1.67 -0.35
CA ILE A 46 2.66 2.27 -0.26
C ILE A 46 2.11 2.19 1.17
N ARG A 47 2.29 1.05 1.85
CA ARG A 47 1.82 0.89 3.24
C ARG A 47 2.53 1.86 4.19
N MET A 48 3.86 1.94 4.12
CA MET A 48 4.65 2.83 4.98
C MET A 48 4.29 4.29 4.72
N ALA A 49 4.29 4.73 3.45
CA ALA A 49 3.95 6.10 3.09
C ALA A 49 2.53 6.50 3.54
N ALA A 50 1.56 5.59 3.43
CA ALA A 50 0.19 5.84 3.89
C ALA A 50 0.10 5.96 5.42
N ILE A 51 0.82 5.11 6.16
CA ILE A 51 0.85 5.14 7.64
C ILE A 51 1.50 6.43 8.13
N ASP A 52 2.67 6.80 7.59
CA ASP A 52 3.38 8.02 7.97
C ASP A 52 2.50 9.24 7.74
N ARG A 53 1.85 9.31 6.57
CA ARG A 53 0.96 10.42 6.26
C ARG A 53 -0.26 10.46 7.16
N ALA A 54 -0.85 9.31 7.50
CA ALA A 54 -1.97 9.24 8.42
C ALA A 54 -1.58 9.76 9.81
N TYR A 55 -0.40 9.39 10.30
CA TYR A 55 0.13 9.88 11.58
C TYR A 55 0.29 11.40 11.59
N GLU A 56 0.88 11.99 10.53
CA GLU A 56 1.00 13.44 10.39
C GLU A 56 -0.36 14.16 10.42
N VAL A 57 -1.35 13.62 9.70
CA VAL A 57 -2.69 14.19 9.66
C VAL A 57 -3.37 14.14 11.01
N VAL A 58 -3.26 13.02 11.73
CA VAL A 58 -3.83 12.88 13.09
C VAL A 58 -3.15 13.87 14.02
N LYS A 59 -1.81 13.92 14.05
CA LYS A 59 -1.04 14.81 14.91
C LYS A 59 -1.39 16.29 14.67
N ALA A 60 -1.55 16.70 13.41
CA ALA A 60 -1.95 18.06 13.07
C ALA A 60 -3.37 18.42 13.51
N ARG A 61 -4.30 17.46 13.49
CA ARG A 61 -5.71 17.66 13.88
C ARG A 61 -5.94 17.62 15.39
N THR A 62 -5.10 16.90 16.15
CA THR A 62 -5.21 16.81 17.61
C THR A 62 -4.57 17.97 18.35
N ALA A 63 -3.78 18.82 17.67
CA ALA A 63 -3.17 20.01 18.25
C ALA A 63 -4.09 21.26 18.22
N VAL A 64 -5.29 21.11 17.64
CA VAL A 64 -6.37 22.10 17.58
C VAL A 64 -7.39 21.79 18.66
#